data_AF-A0A4Q8BIU0-F1
#
_entry.id   AF-A0A4Q8BIU0-F1
#
_cell.length_a   1.000
_cell.length_b   1.000
_cell.length_c   1.000
_cell.angle_alpha   90.00
_cell.angle_beta   90.00
_cell.angle_gamma   90.00
#
_symmetry.space_group_name_H-M   'P 1'
#
loop_
_entity.id
_entity.type
_entity.pdbx_description
1 polymer ?
#
loop_
_entity_poly.entity_id
_entity_poly.type
_entity_poly.pdbx_seq_one_letter_code
_entity_poly.pdbx_strand_id
1 'polypeptide(L)'
;MAAHAERGMSAPPEVVFNTATDPDRAAAWLPEPLRQDGDRRPEVVSAAQLRARWCSDSAPGWSAEIQVEPADAGGARVRLDLAGGDTDGLADETLANLAREVADNLTAG
;
A
#
# COMPACT_ATOMS: atom_id res chain seq x y z
N MET A 1 -4.71 -18.11 -0.94
CA MET A 1 -3.62 -17.85 0.02
C MET A 1 -3.50 -16.33 0.14
N ALA A 2 -3.03 -15.82 1.28
CA ALA A 2 -2.73 -14.39 1.41
C ALA A 2 -1.22 -14.25 1.58
N ALA A 3 -0.60 -13.44 0.73
CA ALA A 3 0.79 -13.06 0.87
C ALA A 3 0.87 -11.87 1.82
N HIS A 4 1.84 -11.92 2.73
CA HIS A 4 2.13 -10.82 3.65
C HIS A 4 3.56 -10.38 3.40
N ALA A 5 3.77 -9.06 3.38
CA ALA A 5 5.08 -8.47 3.29
C ALA A 5 5.18 -7.28 4.25
N GLU A 6 6.38 -7.01 4.75
CA GLU A 6 6.62 -5.89 5.65
C GLU A 6 7.92 -5.18 5.25
N ARG A 7 7.90 -3.85 5.27
CA ARG A 7 9.04 -3.04 4.85
C ARG A 7 9.14 -1.75 5.66
N GLY A 8 10.36 -1.43 6.09
CA GLY A 8 10.69 -0.13 6.66
C GLY A 8 10.85 0.95 5.57
N MET A 9 10.34 2.15 5.84
CA MET A 9 10.44 3.32 4.98
C MET A 9 11.01 4.50 5.77
N SER A 10 11.96 5.21 5.17
CA SER A 10 12.61 6.39 5.77
C SER A 10 11.75 7.65 5.61
N ALA A 11 10.48 7.56 5.96
CA ALA A 11 9.49 8.62 5.84
C ALA A 11 8.52 8.58 7.03
N PRO A 12 7.93 9.71 7.46
CA PRO A 12 6.93 9.72 8.51
C PRO A 12 5.73 8.84 8.16
N PRO A 13 5.12 8.14 9.12
CA PRO A 13 4.02 7.20 8.86
C PRO A 13 2.81 7.88 8.20
N GLU A 14 2.54 9.14 8.51
CA GLU A 14 1.47 9.92 7.89
C GLU A 14 1.77 10.20 6.42
N VAL A 15 3.03 10.53 6.08
CA VAL A 15 3.46 10.75 4.69
C VAL A 15 3.32 9.47 3.90
N VAL A 16 3.80 8.35 4.44
CA VAL A 16 3.70 7.03 3.82
C VAL A 16 2.24 6.66 3.58
N PHE A 17 1.38 6.82 4.59
CA PHE A 17 -0.04 6.52 4.48
C PHE A 17 -0.75 7.42 3.46
N ASN A 18 -0.48 8.72 3.47
CA ASN A 18 -1.04 9.66 2.50
C ASN A 18 -0.59 9.33 1.08
N THR A 19 0.69 9.04 0.86
CA THR A 19 1.21 8.61 -0.45
C THR A 19 0.59 7.30 -0.91
N ALA A 20 0.41 6.34 -0.01
CA ALA A 20 -0.19 5.05 -0.36
C ALA A 20 -1.68 5.18 -0.71
N THR A 21 -2.41 6.06 -0.02
CA THR A 21 -3.85 6.27 -0.21
C THR A 21 -4.22 7.32 -1.26
N ASP A 22 -3.23 8.04 -1.78
CA ASP A 22 -3.39 8.99 -2.87
C ASP A 22 -3.79 8.25 -4.16
N PRO A 23 -4.97 8.52 -4.74
CA PRO A 23 -5.43 7.83 -5.95
C PRO A 23 -4.51 8.04 -7.15
N ASP A 24 -3.83 9.19 -7.26
CA ASP A 24 -2.93 9.48 -8.38
C ASP A 24 -1.64 8.65 -8.30
N ARG A 25 -1.27 8.20 -7.09
CA ARG A 25 -0.06 7.40 -6.82
C ARG A 25 -0.36 5.93 -6.57
N ALA A 26 -1.57 5.61 -6.12
CA ALA A 26 -2.01 4.25 -5.83
C ALA A 26 -1.84 3.34 -7.06
N ALA A 27 -2.12 3.85 -8.25
CA ALA A 27 -1.95 3.12 -9.51
C ALA A 27 -0.48 2.77 -9.84
N ALA A 28 0.50 3.47 -9.26
CA ALA A 28 1.92 3.24 -9.52
C ALA A 28 2.49 2.08 -8.68
N TRP A 29 1.93 1.83 -7.49
CA TRP A 29 2.42 0.77 -6.60
C TRP A 29 1.49 -0.44 -6.48
N LEU A 30 0.17 -0.28 -6.64
CA LEU A 30 -0.78 -1.39 -6.54
C LEU A 30 -0.65 -2.39 -7.69
N PRO A 31 -0.90 -3.69 -7.44
CA PRO A 31 -0.91 -4.71 -8.49
C PRO A 31 -2.08 -4.52 -9.45
N GLU A 32 -1.90 -4.94 -10.71
CA GLU A 32 -2.86 -4.77 -11.80
C GLU A 32 -4.31 -5.17 -11.45
N PRO A 33 -4.59 -6.33 -10.83
CA PRO A 33 -5.96 -6.73 -10.52
C PRO A 33 -6.70 -5.75 -9.61
N LEU A 34 -6.00 -5.00 -8.76
CA LEU A 34 -6.59 -4.00 -7.87
C LEU A 34 -6.69 -2.61 -8.54
N ARG A 35 -6.01 -2.40 -9.66
CA ARG A 35 -6.08 -1.16 -10.45
C ARG A 35 -7.22 -1.18 -11.49
N GLN A 36 -7.68 -2.37 -11.88
CA GLN A 36 -8.62 -2.53 -13.00
C GLN A 36 -10.01 -1.92 -12.73
N ASP A 37 -10.41 -1.71 -11.47
CA ASP A 37 -11.67 -1.05 -11.12
C ASP A 37 -11.61 0.50 -11.10
N GLY A 38 -10.53 1.09 -11.64
CA GLY A 38 -10.41 2.53 -11.85
C GLY A 38 -10.17 3.35 -10.58
N ASP A 39 -10.74 4.56 -10.51
CA ASP A 39 -10.59 5.58 -9.43
C ASP A 39 -11.14 5.17 -8.05
N ARG A 40 -11.30 3.87 -7.80
CA ARG A 40 -11.85 3.39 -6.54
C ARG A 40 -10.88 3.70 -5.42
N ARG A 41 -11.27 4.68 -4.61
CA ARG A 41 -10.51 5.11 -3.45
C ARG A 41 -10.39 3.97 -2.44
N PRO A 42 -9.26 3.86 -1.72
CA PRO A 42 -9.16 2.94 -0.60
C PRO A 42 -10.25 3.20 0.44
N GLU A 43 -10.75 2.11 1.02
CA GLU A 43 -11.53 2.18 2.24
C GLU A 43 -10.56 2.41 3.41
N VAL A 44 -10.63 3.58 4.05
CA VAL A 44 -9.86 3.88 5.26
C VAL A 44 -10.52 3.16 6.43
N VAL A 45 -10.01 1.96 6.75
CA VAL A 45 -10.48 1.14 7.87
C VAL A 45 -10.30 1.88 9.19
N SER A 46 -9.16 2.57 9.35
CA SER A 46 -8.88 3.39 10.54
C SER A 46 -7.80 4.42 10.25
N ALA A 47 -8.17 5.70 10.30
CA ALA A 47 -7.20 6.80 10.18
C ALA A 47 -6.27 6.88 11.39
N ALA A 48 -6.75 6.53 12.59
CA ALA A 48 -5.94 6.54 13.81
C ALA A 48 -4.86 5.44 13.81
N GLN A 49 -5.12 4.32 13.15
CA GLN A 49 -4.18 3.21 13.00
C GLN A 49 -3.49 3.20 11.63
N LEU A 50 -3.70 4.24 10.81
CA LEU A 50 -3.17 4.37 9.45
C LEU A 50 -3.37 3.07 8.64
N ARG A 51 -4.61 2.59 8.65
CA ARG A 51 -5.03 1.35 7.99
C ARG A 51 -5.98 1.64 6.85
N ALA A 52 -5.66 1.12 5.67
CA ALA A 52 -6.45 1.27 4.46
C ALA A 52 -6.55 -0.05 3.71
N ARG A 53 -7.67 -0.25 3.02
CA ARG A 53 -7.99 -1.47 2.30
C ARG A 53 -8.46 -1.15 0.87
N TRP A 54 -8.02 -1.96 -0.07
CA TRP A 54 -8.46 -1.98 -1.46
C TRP A 54 -9.15 -3.30 -1.75
N CYS A 55 -10.22 -3.24 -2.53
CA CYS A 55 -10.93 -4.40 -3.05
C CYS A 55 -11.28 -4.16 -4.51
N SER A 56 -11.22 -5.25 -5.29
CA SER A 56 -11.61 -5.23 -6.68
C SER A 56 -13.01 -5.84 -6.87
N ASP A 57 -13.90 -5.13 -7.55
CA ASP A 57 -15.18 -5.66 -8.03
C ASP A 57 -14.98 -6.54 -9.27
N SER A 58 -14.05 -6.16 -10.16
CA SER A 58 -13.68 -6.96 -11.35
C SER A 58 -12.96 -8.26 -10.98
N ALA A 59 -12.30 -8.30 -9.83
CA ALA A 59 -11.60 -9.45 -9.30
C ALA A 59 -11.98 -9.65 -7.81
N PRO A 60 -13.17 -10.21 -7.49
CA PRO A 60 -13.72 -10.29 -6.14
C PRO A 60 -12.94 -11.17 -5.14
N GLY A 61 -11.87 -11.82 -5.59
CA GLY A 61 -10.91 -12.54 -4.74
C GLY A 61 -9.66 -11.73 -4.38
N TRP A 62 -9.49 -10.53 -4.97
CA TRP A 62 -8.34 -9.67 -4.75
C TRP A 62 -8.66 -8.58 -3.74
N SER A 63 -7.80 -8.46 -2.74
CA SER A 63 -7.78 -7.33 -1.82
C SER A 63 -6.37 -7.05 -1.34
N ALA A 64 -6.03 -5.78 -1.21
CA ALA A 64 -4.83 -5.36 -0.50
C ALA A 64 -5.25 -4.63 0.77
N GLU A 65 -4.48 -4.80 1.83
CA GLU A 65 -4.61 -4.02 3.04
C GLU A 65 -3.24 -3.53 3.44
N ILE A 66 -3.12 -2.24 3.74
CA ILE A 66 -1.92 -1.69 4.35
C ILE A 66 -2.19 -1.29 5.79
N GLN A 67 -1.16 -1.44 6.60
CA GLN A 67 -1.08 -0.87 7.93
C GLN A 67 0.27 -0.16 8.05
N VAL A 68 0.24 1.11 8.43
CA VAL A 68 1.45 1.91 8.61
C VAL A 68 1.64 2.17 10.09
N GLU A 69 2.78 1.74 10.62
CA GLU A 69 3.15 1.93 12.01
C GLU A 69 4.39 2.82 12.11
N PRO A 70 4.52 3.63 13.17
CA PRO A 70 5.77 4.34 13.43
C PRO A 70 6.91 3.34 13.68
N ALA A 71 8.07 3.59 13.10
CA ALA A 71 9.27 2.79 13.31
C ALA A 71 10.35 3.58 14.07
N ASP A 72 11.26 2.85 14.70
CA ASP A 72 12.43 3.44 15.36
C ASP A 72 13.27 4.25 14.35
N ALA A 73 13.83 5.38 14.80
CA ALA A 73 14.56 6.38 13.99
C ALA A 73 13.72 7.33 13.12
N GLY A 74 12.42 7.48 13.39
CA GLY A 74 11.57 8.49 12.74
C GLY A 74 11.10 8.11 11.33
N GLY A 75 11.19 6.82 10.99
CA GLY A 75 10.58 6.25 9.80
C GLY A 75 9.24 5.59 10.09
N ALA A 76 8.77 4.79 9.14
CA ALA A 76 7.56 4.01 9.26
C ALA A 76 7.80 2.55 8.86
N ARG A 77 7.06 1.63 9.48
CA ARG A 77 6.95 0.24 9.06
C ARG A 77 5.63 0.07 8.34
N VAL A 78 5.68 -0.34 7.08
CA VAL A 78 4.49 -0.67 6.31
C VAL A 78 4.35 -2.17 6.27
N ARG A 79 3.18 -2.64 6.65
CA ARG A 79 2.73 -4.01 6.44
C ARG A 79 1.70 -4.01 5.33
N LEU A 80 1.87 -4.94 4.38
CA LEU A 80 0.93 -5.20 3.30
C LEU A 80 0.43 -6.65 3.41
N ASP A 81 -0.87 -6.80 3.54
CA ASP A 81 -1.54 -8.09 3.43
C ASP A 81 -2.29 -8.12 2.08
N LEU A 82 -1.83 -8.96 1.16
CA LEU A 82 -2.37 -9.14 -0.17
C LEU A 82 -3.08 -10.49 -0.27
N ALA A 83 -4.38 -10.46 -0.49
CA ALA A 83 -5.17 -11.64 -0.82
C ALA A 83 -5.52 -11.61 -2.30
N GLY A 84 -5.46 -12.75 -2.97
CA GLY A 84 -5.61 -12.85 -4.41
C GLY A 84 -5.17 -14.22 -4.91
N GLY A 85 -5.11 -14.38 -6.24
CA GLY A 85 -4.67 -15.61 -6.91
C GLY A 85 -3.22 -16.02 -6.58
N ASP A 86 -2.33 -15.94 -7.57
CA ASP A 86 -0.89 -16.13 -7.32
C ASP A 86 -0.32 -14.83 -6.74
N THR A 87 0.06 -14.88 -5.47
CA THR A 87 0.54 -13.73 -4.70
C THR A 87 1.97 -13.92 -4.20
N ASP A 88 2.61 -15.04 -4.57
CA ASP A 88 3.98 -15.35 -4.17
C ASP A 88 4.95 -14.30 -4.73
N GLY A 89 5.67 -13.61 -3.84
CA GLY A 89 6.60 -12.52 -4.18
C GLY A 89 5.93 -11.20 -4.61
N LEU A 90 4.64 -11.21 -4.94
CA LEU A 90 3.93 -10.01 -5.39
C LEU A 90 3.75 -8.97 -4.26
N ALA A 91 3.54 -9.42 -3.02
CA ALA A 91 3.43 -8.51 -1.88
C ALA A 91 4.74 -7.73 -1.64
N ASP A 92 5.89 -8.40 -1.74
CA ASP A 92 7.20 -7.76 -1.62
C ASP A 92 7.48 -6.77 -2.76
N GLU A 93 7.14 -7.15 -4.00
CA GLU A 93 7.26 -6.28 -5.17
C GLU A 93 6.38 -5.02 -5.03
N THR A 94 5.13 -5.22 -4.58
CA THR A 94 4.16 -4.15 -4.33
C THR A 94 4.69 -3.17 -3.27
N LEU A 95 5.25 -3.67 -2.16
CA LEU A 95 5.89 -2.80 -1.16
C LEU A 95 7.16 -2.10 -1.66
N ALA A 96 7.93 -2.75 -2.54
CA ALA A 96 9.10 -2.12 -3.16
C ALA A 96 8.70 -0.95 -4.07
N ASN A 97 7.60 -1.09 -4.81
CA ASN A 97 7.05 0.01 -5.62
C ASN A 97 6.52 1.13 -4.73
N LEU A 98 5.80 0.82 -3.64
CA LEU A 98 5.32 1.85 -2.70
C LEU A 98 6.49 2.62 -2.06
N ALA A 99 7.57 1.92 -1.69
CA ALA A 99 8.76 2.57 -1.14
C ALA A 99 9.38 3.56 -2.14
N ARG A 100 9.36 3.23 -3.44
CA ARG A 100 9.81 4.14 -4.50
C ARG A 100 8.91 5.37 -4.60
N GLU A 101 7.58 5.19 -4.63
CA GLU A 101 6.63 6.29 -4.68
C GLU A 101 6.76 7.26 -3.50
N VAL A 102 6.99 6.72 -2.30
CA VAL A 102 7.25 7.53 -1.10
C VAL A 102 8.56 8.32 -1.24
N ALA A 103 9.64 7.69 -1.69
CA ALA A 103 10.92 8.36 -1.90
C ALA A 103 10.83 9.47 -2.97
N ASP A 104 10.09 9.21 -4.04
CA ASP A 104 9.86 10.17 -5.12
C ASP A 104 9.01 11.35 -4.62
N ASN A 105 7.97 11.09 -3.82
CA ASN A 105 7.16 12.13 -3.20
C ASN A 105 7.97 13.04 -2.25
N LEU A 106 8.91 12.47 -1.49
CA LEU A 106 9.82 13.25 -0.62
C LEU A 106 10.81 14.10 -1.41
N THR A 107 11.21 13.68 -2.60
CA THR A 107 12.19 14.39 -3.45
C THR A 107 11.53 15.47 -4.30
N ALA A 108 10.23 15.36 -4.58
CA ALA A 108 9.48 16.32 -5.38
C ALA A 108 9.11 17.62 -4.64
N GLY A 109 9.42 17.72 -3.35
CA GLY A 109 9.09 18.84 -2.45
C GLY A 109 10.22 19.83 -2.19
#